data_AF-A0A1G0Z0R1-F1
#
_entry.id   AF-A0A1G0Z0R1-F1
#
_cell.length_a   1.000
_cell.length_b   1.000
_cell.length_c   1.000
_cell.angle_alpha   90.00
_cell.angle_beta   90.00
_cell.angle_gamma   90.00
#
_symmetry.space_group_name_H-M   'P 1'
#
loop_
_entity.id
_entity.type
_entity.pdbx_description
1 polymer ?
#
loop_
_entity_poly.entity_id
_entity_poly.type
_entity_poly.pdbx_seq_one_letter_code
_entity_poly.pdbx_strand_id
1 'polypeptide(L)'
;MFPLDENEIEKLDGNDLDALSGLDAQGIFAAPSEDIGSFKARLIKIGAKLKTIEDDLQKKGEFNLLDCLLLKAKDRINQEIMSEAAEITEKAYSFRIGWVPGFFLSESLSFLWGGCAISFPEECYSIFLIRSSFARMRRWFIYRRDELLSHELCHAARMPIGDRFFEEHFAYRLSFSALRRYMGNCFQYKYDSILFILPVFLLLAVQIITTFTSWAIPVYPFWILAFVYPLFLLSRNQLCRNCCKRAERVLAEAGMNNPYAVLFRSTKNEIFEISRLKGNNNGLKDFVKNKCADDLRWKIIRHRFIRDWTN
;
A
#
# COMPACT_ATOMS: atom_id res chain seq x y z
N MET A 1 15.53 -4.04 11.98
CA MET A 1 15.16 -4.58 13.30
C MET A 1 13.77 -4.06 13.62
N PHE A 2 12.90 -4.88 14.21
CA PHE A 2 11.58 -4.42 14.63
C PHE A 2 11.75 -3.40 15.77
N PRO A 3 10.94 -2.33 15.84
CA PRO A 3 11.32 -1.16 16.63
C PRO A 3 11.04 -1.27 18.13
N LEU A 4 10.32 -2.30 18.56
CA LEU A 4 10.10 -2.60 19.98
C LEU A 4 10.43 -4.06 20.28
N ASP A 5 10.91 -4.32 21.49
CA ASP A 5 10.94 -5.66 22.06
C ASP A 5 9.59 -6.05 22.70
N GLU A 6 9.46 -7.31 23.10
CA GLU A 6 8.22 -7.84 23.66
C GLU A 6 7.82 -7.16 24.98
N ASN A 7 8.80 -6.82 25.84
CA ASN A 7 8.54 -6.15 27.12
C ASN A 7 8.07 -4.71 26.91
N GLU A 8 8.61 -4.02 25.90
CA GLU A 8 8.17 -2.68 25.50
C GLU A 8 6.75 -2.72 24.94
N ILE A 9 6.41 -3.72 24.13
CA ILE A 9 5.05 -3.90 23.60
C ILE A 9 4.04 -4.15 24.72
N GLU A 10 4.37 -5.00 25.70
CA GLU A 10 3.49 -5.29 26.83
C GLU A 10 3.16 -4.04 27.66
N LYS A 11 4.10 -3.10 27.76
CA LYS A 11 3.94 -1.83 28.49
C LYS A 11 3.12 -0.77 27.76
N LEU A 12 2.83 -0.92 26.47
CA LEU A 12 2.07 0.10 25.73
C LEU A 12 0.69 0.34 26.36
N ASP A 13 0.32 1.59 26.55
CA ASP A 13 -1.02 1.97 27.00
C ASP A 13 -1.80 2.58 25.82
N GLY A 14 -3.09 2.27 25.70
CA GLY A 14 -3.98 2.90 24.71
C GLY A 14 -4.14 4.40 24.93
N ASN A 15 -3.80 4.90 26.12
CA ASN A 15 -3.77 6.32 26.45
C ASN A 15 -2.40 6.98 26.23
N ASP A 16 -1.33 6.21 26.05
CA ASP A 16 0.00 6.74 25.72
C ASP A 16 0.09 7.05 24.21
N LEU A 17 -0.57 8.14 23.83
CA LEU A 17 -0.66 8.57 22.43
C LEU A 17 0.69 8.99 21.84
N ASP A 18 1.68 9.34 22.67
CA ASP A 18 3.01 9.70 22.20
C ASP A 18 3.78 8.45 21.76
N ALA A 19 3.79 7.38 22.58
CA ALA A 19 4.38 6.10 22.19
C ALA A 19 3.70 5.51 20.94
N LEU A 20 2.36 5.51 20.92
CA LEU A 20 1.59 5.03 19.77
C LEU A 20 1.82 5.87 18.50
N SER A 21 2.01 7.18 18.65
CA SER A 21 2.36 8.05 17.52
C SER A 21 3.76 7.81 17.01
N GLY A 22 4.70 7.43 17.88
CA GLY A 22 6.03 6.97 17.50
C GLY A 22 5.97 5.69 16.64
N LEU A 23 5.10 4.75 16.99
CA LEU A 23 4.86 3.54 16.19
C LEU A 23 4.20 3.85 14.85
N ASP A 24 3.19 4.71 14.85
CA ASP A 24 2.52 5.16 13.63
C ASP A 24 3.50 5.93 12.70
N ALA A 25 4.41 6.73 13.27
CA ALA A 25 5.49 7.36 12.50
C ALA A 25 6.43 6.34 11.85
N GLN A 26 6.51 5.12 12.39
CA GLN A 26 7.31 4.02 11.86
C GLN A 26 6.53 3.11 10.90
N GLY A 27 5.32 3.53 10.48
CA GLY A 27 4.45 2.77 9.58
C GLY A 27 3.77 1.58 10.24
N ILE A 28 3.73 1.53 11.57
CA ILE A 28 3.00 0.52 12.34
C ILE A 28 1.65 1.14 12.73
N PHE A 29 0.65 0.96 11.86
CA PHE A 29 -0.68 1.51 12.09
C PHE A 29 -1.58 0.55 12.87
N ALA A 30 -2.44 1.11 13.71
CA ALA A 30 -3.59 0.37 14.24
C ALA A 30 -4.59 0.09 13.12
N ALA A 31 -5.19 -1.10 13.13
CA ALA A 31 -6.26 -1.50 12.22
C ALA A 31 -7.59 -0.83 12.62
N PRO A 32 -8.56 -0.71 11.69
CA PRO A 32 -9.90 -0.23 12.00
C PRO A 32 -10.53 -1.06 13.12
N SER A 33 -11.06 -0.37 14.14
CA SER A 33 -11.69 -1.00 15.31
C SER A 33 -10.78 -1.92 16.13
N GLU A 34 -9.45 -1.82 15.97
CA GLU A 34 -8.49 -2.59 16.76
C GLU A 34 -8.30 -1.95 18.14
N ASP A 35 -8.53 -2.73 19.19
CA ASP A 35 -8.21 -2.34 20.56
C ASP A 35 -6.71 -2.50 20.87
N ILE A 36 -6.27 -1.92 22.00
CA ILE A 36 -4.86 -1.96 22.39
C ILE A 36 -4.32 -3.38 22.63
N GLY A 37 -5.14 -4.30 23.14
CA GLY A 37 -4.75 -5.69 23.37
C GLY A 37 -4.52 -6.42 22.06
N SER A 38 -5.46 -6.30 21.12
CA SER A 38 -5.33 -6.84 19.77
C SER A 38 -4.13 -6.25 19.02
N PHE A 39 -3.91 -4.93 19.15
CA PHE A 39 -2.75 -4.24 18.58
C PHE A 39 -1.44 -4.83 19.10
N LYS A 40 -1.28 -4.96 20.42
CA LYS A 40 -0.09 -5.58 21.04
C LYS A 40 0.15 -7.01 20.55
N ALA A 41 -0.89 -7.84 20.57
CA ALA A 41 -0.79 -9.23 20.12
C ALA A 41 -0.27 -9.33 18.68
N ARG A 42 -0.74 -8.42 17.80
CA ARG A 42 -0.24 -8.33 16.43
C ARG A 42 1.22 -7.89 16.36
N LEU A 43 1.64 -6.90 17.15
CA LEU A 43 3.05 -6.47 17.18
C LEU A 43 3.99 -7.58 17.66
N ILE A 44 3.59 -8.34 18.68
CA ILE A 44 4.35 -9.51 19.18
C ILE A 44 4.51 -10.54 18.06
N LYS A 45 3.42 -10.85 17.34
CA LYS A 45 3.45 -11.79 16.21
C LYS A 45 4.41 -11.36 15.11
N ILE A 46 4.37 -10.08 14.73
CA ILE A 46 5.27 -9.50 13.71
C ILE A 46 6.72 -9.57 14.20
N GLY A 47 6.99 -9.09 15.42
CA GLY A 47 8.31 -9.07 16.02
C GLY A 47 8.94 -10.46 16.12
N ALA A 48 8.18 -11.45 16.60
CA ALA A 48 8.61 -12.84 16.68
C ALA A 48 8.98 -13.40 15.30
N LYS A 49 8.15 -13.16 14.29
CA LYS A 49 8.40 -13.67 12.94
C LYS A 49 9.63 -13.03 12.29
N LEU A 50 9.78 -11.71 12.42
CA LEU A 50 10.96 -11.00 11.93
C LEU A 50 12.21 -11.47 12.65
N LYS A 51 12.15 -11.72 13.96
CA LYS A 51 13.27 -12.28 14.72
C LYS A 51 13.68 -13.66 14.20
N THR A 52 12.71 -14.54 13.89
CA THR A 52 13.01 -15.84 13.27
C THR A 52 13.74 -15.68 11.94
N ILE A 53 13.30 -14.75 11.09
CA ILE A 53 13.95 -14.47 9.80
C ILE A 53 15.38 -13.98 10.01
N GLU A 54 15.59 -13.03 10.92
CA GLU A 54 16.92 -12.51 11.25
C GLU A 54 17.85 -13.59 11.82
N ASP A 55 17.35 -14.42 12.73
CA ASP A 55 18.12 -15.50 13.34
C ASP A 55 18.55 -16.55 12.29
N ASP A 56 17.67 -16.91 11.35
CA ASP A 56 18.00 -17.82 10.26
C ASP A 56 19.04 -17.21 9.31
N LEU A 57 18.89 -15.95 8.94
CA LEU A 57 19.86 -15.25 8.10
C LEU A 57 21.22 -15.10 8.76
N GLN A 58 21.27 -14.90 10.08
CA GLN A 58 22.53 -14.81 10.84
C GLN A 58 23.20 -16.17 11.03
N LYS A 59 22.43 -17.21 11.39
CA LYS A 59 22.98 -18.54 11.73
C LYS A 59 23.27 -19.39 10.51
N LYS A 60 22.38 -19.38 9.52
CA LYS A 60 22.46 -20.22 8.32
C LYS A 60 22.96 -19.46 7.09
N GLY A 61 22.90 -18.12 7.12
CA GLY A 61 23.20 -17.27 5.96
C GLY A 61 22.04 -17.17 4.96
N GLU A 62 20.94 -17.86 5.22
CA GLU A 62 19.80 -17.99 4.30
C GLU A 62 18.47 -18.27 5.04
N PHE A 63 17.37 -17.91 4.40
CA PHE A 63 16.00 -18.12 4.87
C PHE A 63 15.14 -18.65 3.73
N ASN A 64 14.40 -19.72 3.96
CA ASN A 64 13.51 -20.30 2.96
C ASN A 64 12.12 -19.67 3.05
N LEU A 65 11.73 -18.95 2.01
CA LEU A 65 10.42 -18.35 1.87
C LEU A 65 9.52 -19.26 1.02
N LEU A 66 8.35 -19.64 1.56
CA LEU A 66 7.33 -20.45 0.86
C LEU A 66 7.85 -21.79 0.30
N ASP A 67 8.86 -22.37 0.96
CA ASP A 67 9.52 -23.64 0.60
C ASP A 67 10.13 -23.71 -0.82
N CYS A 68 10.13 -22.60 -1.56
CA CYS A 68 10.56 -22.56 -2.95
C CYS A 68 11.51 -21.39 -3.27
N LEU A 69 11.68 -20.42 -2.36
CA LEU A 69 12.50 -19.25 -2.58
C LEU A 69 13.54 -19.07 -1.47
N LEU A 70 14.80 -19.30 -1.80
CA LEU A 70 15.91 -19.17 -0.88
C LEU A 70 16.45 -17.72 -0.86
N LEU A 71 16.21 -17.01 0.24
CA LEU A 71 16.68 -15.64 0.45
C LEU A 71 18.02 -15.68 1.19
N LYS A 72 19.06 -15.09 0.59
CA LYS A 72 20.42 -15.10 1.15
C LYS A 72 20.72 -13.78 1.87
N ALA A 73 21.44 -13.85 2.99
CA ALA A 73 21.81 -12.67 3.78
C ALA A 73 22.62 -11.64 2.97
N LYS A 74 23.47 -12.11 2.07
CA LYS A 74 24.28 -11.24 1.17
C LYS A 74 23.45 -10.42 0.19
N ASP A 75 22.24 -10.89 -0.14
CA ASP A 75 21.34 -10.26 -1.10
C ASP A 75 20.35 -9.31 -0.41
N ARG A 76 20.49 -9.10 0.90
CA ARG A 76 19.65 -8.19 1.67
C ARG A 76 19.86 -6.74 1.20
N ILE A 77 18.75 -6.03 1.02
CA ILE A 77 18.77 -4.60 0.73
C ILE A 77 19.29 -3.87 1.98
N ASN A 78 20.31 -3.04 1.78
CA ASN A 78 20.91 -2.28 2.87
C ASN A 78 19.97 -1.16 3.38
N GLN A 79 20.25 -0.67 4.59
CA GLN A 79 19.41 0.34 5.24
C GLN A 79 19.45 1.70 4.54
N GLU A 80 20.52 2.02 3.82
CA GLU A 80 20.62 3.26 3.02
C GLU A 80 19.59 3.27 1.90
N ILE A 81 19.48 2.17 1.13
CA ILE A 81 18.50 2.04 0.06
C ILE A 81 17.07 2.06 0.60
N MET A 82 16.82 1.37 1.72
CA MET A 82 15.52 1.42 2.38
C MET A 82 15.19 2.84 2.87
N SER A 83 16.19 3.55 3.40
CA SER A 83 16.07 4.94 3.86
C SER A 83 15.70 5.91 2.74
N GLU A 84 16.26 5.75 1.53
CA GLU A 84 15.87 6.54 0.36
C GLU A 84 14.36 6.44 0.06
N ALA A 85 13.82 5.23 0.13
CA ALA A 85 12.39 4.97 -0.09
C ALA A 85 11.53 5.50 1.07
N ALA A 86 12.01 5.33 2.30
CA ALA A 86 11.30 5.76 3.49
C ALA A 86 11.21 7.30 3.60
N GLU A 87 12.19 8.05 3.07
CA GLU A 87 12.09 9.52 2.95
C GLU A 87 10.93 9.97 2.05
N ILE A 88 10.62 9.19 1.00
CA ILE A 88 9.52 9.51 0.08
C ILE A 88 8.19 9.33 0.80
N THR A 89 8.03 8.23 1.54
CA THR A 89 6.80 7.98 2.32
C THR A 89 6.66 8.95 3.48
N GLU A 90 7.76 9.38 4.08
CA GLU A 90 7.78 10.37 5.16
C GLU A 90 7.28 11.73 4.67
N LYS A 91 7.79 12.19 3.53
CA LYS A 91 7.33 13.45 2.90
C LYS A 91 5.87 13.37 2.46
N ALA A 92 5.43 12.24 1.91
CA ALA A 92 4.09 12.10 1.35
C ALA A 92 3.01 11.85 2.41
N TYR A 93 3.31 11.02 3.41
CA TYR A 93 2.32 10.43 4.30
C TYR A 93 2.75 10.43 5.79
N SER A 94 3.88 11.07 6.11
CA SER A 94 4.38 11.23 7.48
C SER A 94 4.66 9.90 8.20
N PHE A 95 5.19 8.91 7.47
CA PHE A 95 5.71 7.66 8.05
C PHE A 95 7.02 7.20 7.40
N ARG A 96 7.85 6.51 8.18
CA ARG A 96 9.17 5.99 7.78
C ARG A 96 9.34 4.55 8.29
N ILE A 97 9.35 3.58 7.38
CA ILE A 97 9.53 2.17 7.75
C ILE A 97 11.01 1.78 7.63
N GLY A 98 11.55 1.16 8.67
CA GLY A 98 12.90 0.54 8.67
C GLY A 98 12.91 -0.93 9.10
N TRP A 99 11.74 -1.51 9.38
CA TRP A 99 11.61 -2.85 9.97
C TRP A 99 11.24 -3.95 8.95
N VAL A 100 10.72 -3.58 7.77
CA VAL A 100 10.36 -4.55 6.72
C VAL A 100 11.62 -5.03 5.98
N PRO A 101 11.89 -6.34 5.93
CA PRO A 101 13.06 -6.87 5.23
C PRO A 101 12.85 -6.83 3.71
N GLY A 102 13.93 -6.56 2.98
CA GLY A 102 13.94 -6.58 1.53
C GLY A 102 15.18 -7.29 0.98
N PHE A 103 15.04 -7.93 -0.17
CA PHE A 103 16.08 -8.72 -0.83
C PHE A 103 16.16 -8.45 -2.33
N PHE A 104 17.37 -8.54 -2.85
CA PHE A 104 17.68 -8.54 -4.26
C PHE A 104 17.55 -9.94 -4.84
N LEU A 105 16.77 -10.09 -5.92
CA LEU A 105 16.66 -11.32 -6.68
C LEU A 105 17.47 -11.24 -7.97
N SER A 106 18.27 -12.27 -8.23
CA SER A 106 19.13 -12.39 -9.41
C SER A 106 18.67 -13.48 -10.39
N GLU A 107 18.00 -14.51 -9.90
CA GLU A 107 17.62 -15.70 -10.68
C GLU A 107 16.18 -15.61 -11.24
N SER A 108 15.98 -16.12 -12.45
CA SER A 108 14.65 -16.37 -13.04
C SER A 108 13.73 -15.16 -13.24
N LEU A 109 14.29 -13.98 -13.54
CA LEU A 109 13.52 -12.73 -13.70
C LEU A 109 13.40 -12.28 -15.15
N SER A 110 12.17 -12.27 -15.67
CA SER A 110 11.83 -11.73 -17.00
C SER A 110 12.16 -10.23 -17.15
N PHE A 111 12.27 -9.78 -18.40
CA PHE A 111 12.59 -8.38 -18.75
C PHE A 111 11.55 -7.32 -18.32
N LEU A 112 10.37 -7.74 -17.85
CA LEU A 112 9.32 -6.83 -17.38
C LEU A 112 9.12 -6.88 -15.86
N TRP A 113 10.01 -7.58 -15.14
CA TRP A 113 9.92 -7.69 -13.68
C TRP A 113 10.89 -6.71 -13.00
N GLY A 114 10.31 -5.81 -12.19
CA GLY A 114 11.04 -4.84 -11.37
C GLY A 114 11.14 -5.23 -9.89
N GLY A 115 10.06 -5.79 -9.34
CA GLY A 115 9.96 -6.19 -7.95
C GLY A 115 8.51 -6.50 -7.54
N CYS A 116 8.34 -7.01 -6.33
CA CYS A 116 7.07 -7.15 -5.64
C CYS A 116 7.26 -7.21 -4.11
N ALA A 117 6.20 -6.96 -3.35
CA ALA A 117 6.08 -7.45 -1.98
C ALA A 117 5.36 -8.80 -1.94
N ILE A 118 5.87 -9.71 -1.11
CA ILE A 118 5.12 -10.88 -0.65
C ILE A 118 4.60 -10.55 0.74
N SER A 119 3.29 -10.42 0.85
CA SER A 119 2.59 -10.13 2.10
C SER A 119 1.97 -11.39 2.67
N PHE A 120 2.05 -11.54 3.98
CA PHE A 120 1.45 -12.62 4.76
C PHE A 120 0.38 -12.04 5.68
N PRO A 121 -0.88 -11.88 5.22
CA PRO A 121 -1.90 -11.17 5.98
C PRO A 121 -2.17 -11.79 7.36
N GLU A 122 -2.19 -13.12 7.45
CA GLU A 122 -2.42 -13.82 8.72
C GLU A 122 -1.29 -13.58 9.73
N GLU A 123 -0.06 -13.42 9.25
CA GLU A 123 1.13 -13.18 10.06
C GLU A 123 1.51 -11.68 10.14
N CYS A 124 0.77 -10.82 9.43
CA CYS A 124 0.89 -9.35 9.40
C CYS A 124 2.28 -8.80 9.05
N TYR A 125 3.07 -9.52 8.24
CA TYR A 125 4.38 -9.05 7.76
C TYR A 125 4.48 -9.12 6.23
N SER A 126 5.45 -8.39 5.69
CA SER A 126 5.83 -8.45 4.27
C SER A 126 7.32 -8.67 4.11
N ILE A 127 7.71 -9.20 2.94
CA ILE A 127 9.08 -9.21 2.47
C ILE A 127 9.11 -8.59 1.08
N PHE A 128 10.04 -7.67 0.85
CA PHE A 128 10.22 -7.06 -0.46
C PHE A 128 11.25 -7.82 -1.28
N LEU A 129 10.93 -8.04 -2.55
CA LEU A 129 11.78 -8.71 -3.50
C LEU A 129 11.93 -7.79 -4.70
N ILE A 130 13.15 -7.31 -4.97
CA ILE A 130 13.41 -6.43 -6.11
C ILE A 130 14.56 -6.95 -6.96
N ARG A 131 14.62 -6.51 -8.21
CA ARG A 131 15.67 -6.95 -9.14
C ARG A 131 17.07 -6.58 -8.64
N SER A 132 18.00 -7.53 -8.69
CA SER A 132 19.40 -7.34 -8.26
C SER A 132 20.16 -6.24 -8.98
N SER A 133 19.76 -5.87 -10.20
CA SER A 133 20.31 -4.69 -10.88
C SER A 133 20.12 -3.40 -10.08
N PHE A 134 19.08 -3.33 -9.23
CA PHE A 134 18.82 -2.21 -8.35
C PHE A 134 19.82 -2.07 -7.20
N ALA A 135 20.64 -3.09 -6.92
CA ALA A 135 21.74 -2.95 -5.97
C ALA A 135 22.78 -1.94 -6.46
N ARG A 136 23.02 -1.88 -7.78
CA ARG A 136 24.05 -1.03 -8.40
C ARG A 136 23.49 0.20 -9.09
N MET A 137 22.23 0.14 -9.56
CA MET A 137 21.64 1.19 -10.38
C MET A 137 20.30 1.63 -9.79
N ARG A 138 20.00 2.94 -9.78
CA ARG A 138 18.70 3.44 -9.31
C ARG A 138 17.56 3.17 -10.29
N ARG A 139 17.86 3.06 -11.58
CA ARG A 139 16.88 2.88 -12.66
C ARG A 139 17.22 1.64 -13.48
N TRP A 140 16.22 0.86 -13.81
CA TRP A 140 16.32 -0.24 -14.75
C TRP A 140 15.08 -0.22 -15.67
N PHE A 141 15.32 -0.09 -16.97
CA PHE A 141 14.26 0.11 -17.96
C PHE A 141 13.35 1.31 -17.60
N ILE A 142 12.05 1.08 -17.44
CA ILE A 142 11.06 2.09 -17.03
C ILE A 142 10.88 2.18 -15.51
N TYR A 143 11.51 1.29 -14.75
CA TYR A 143 11.36 1.16 -13.30
C TYR A 143 12.48 1.90 -12.56
N ARG A 144 12.14 2.48 -11.40
CA ARG A 144 13.11 3.06 -10.47
C ARG A 144 12.99 2.40 -9.11
N ARG A 145 14.13 2.16 -8.47
CA ARG A 145 14.25 1.48 -7.18
C ARG A 145 13.50 2.20 -6.06
N ASP A 146 13.72 3.50 -5.96
CA ASP A 146 13.10 4.37 -4.96
C ASP A 146 11.57 4.40 -5.10
N GLU A 147 11.08 4.51 -6.33
CA GLU A 147 9.65 4.41 -6.62
C GLU A 147 9.06 3.05 -6.24
N LEU A 148 9.70 1.95 -6.67
CA LEU A 148 9.25 0.59 -6.35
C LEU A 148 9.23 0.35 -4.83
N LEU A 149 10.32 0.64 -4.12
CA LEU A 149 10.38 0.41 -2.69
C LEU A 149 9.41 1.31 -1.91
N SER A 150 9.26 2.58 -2.29
CA SER A 150 8.28 3.46 -1.62
C SER A 150 6.83 3.02 -1.87
N HIS A 151 6.55 2.44 -3.05
CA HIS A 151 5.28 1.81 -3.38
C HIS A 151 5.01 0.59 -2.48
N GLU A 152 5.97 -0.33 -2.37
CA GLU A 152 5.81 -1.51 -1.51
C GLU A 152 5.72 -1.14 -0.01
N LEU A 153 6.43 -0.08 0.41
CA LEU A 153 6.30 0.48 1.75
C LEU A 153 4.88 0.98 2.04
N CYS A 154 4.19 1.52 1.04
CA CYS A 154 2.79 1.90 1.22
C CYS A 154 1.90 0.68 1.51
N HIS A 155 2.09 -0.41 0.79
CA HIS A 155 1.35 -1.66 1.00
C HIS A 155 1.64 -2.27 2.37
N ALA A 156 2.92 -2.31 2.76
CA ALA A 156 3.32 -2.81 4.08
C ALA A 156 2.68 -2.01 5.22
N ALA A 157 2.68 -0.67 5.13
CA ALA A 157 2.07 0.20 6.13
C ALA A 157 0.54 0.04 6.19
N ARG A 158 -0.12 -0.10 5.03
CA ARG A 158 -1.59 -0.18 4.94
C ARG A 158 -2.17 -1.57 5.13
N MET A 159 -1.34 -2.61 5.24
CA MET A 159 -1.81 -3.99 5.42
C MET A 159 -2.84 -4.13 6.57
N PRO A 160 -2.66 -3.52 7.77
CA PRO A 160 -3.64 -3.63 8.85
C PRO A 160 -4.98 -2.93 8.54
N ILE A 161 -4.99 -1.95 7.63
CA ILE A 161 -6.23 -1.25 7.24
C ILE A 161 -7.15 -2.17 6.44
N GLY A 162 -6.58 -3.11 5.68
CA GLY A 162 -7.34 -4.10 4.92
C GLY A 162 -8.20 -3.53 3.78
N ASP A 163 -8.00 -2.26 3.42
CA ASP A 163 -8.77 -1.58 2.39
C ASP A 163 -8.00 -1.41 1.07
N ARG A 164 -8.41 -2.22 0.09
CA ARG A 164 -7.83 -2.28 -1.27
C ARG A 164 -8.27 -1.16 -2.20
N PHE A 165 -9.36 -0.43 -1.90
CA PHE A 165 -9.99 0.45 -2.88
C PHE A 165 -9.12 1.65 -3.27
N PHE A 166 -8.33 2.15 -2.32
CA PHE A 166 -7.39 3.27 -2.51
C PHE A 166 -5.93 2.86 -2.32
N GLU A 167 -5.65 1.57 -2.10
CA GLU A 167 -4.31 1.07 -1.81
C GLU A 167 -3.33 1.40 -2.95
N GLU A 168 -3.67 0.99 -4.17
CA GLU A 168 -2.90 1.32 -5.36
C GLU A 168 -2.88 2.83 -5.65
N HIS A 169 -3.97 3.55 -5.35
CA HIS A 169 -4.00 5.01 -5.49
C HIS A 169 -2.92 5.69 -4.66
N PHE A 170 -2.75 5.29 -3.40
CA PHE A 170 -1.74 5.86 -2.53
C PHE A 170 -0.33 5.43 -2.92
N ALA A 171 -0.14 4.15 -3.25
CA ALA A 171 1.17 3.64 -3.63
C ALA A 171 1.65 4.27 -4.96
N TYR A 172 0.80 4.33 -5.98
CA TYR A 172 1.15 4.95 -7.27
C TYR A 172 1.22 6.47 -7.24
N ARG A 173 0.65 7.17 -6.24
CA ARG A 173 0.83 8.62 -6.10
C ARG A 173 2.31 9.00 -6.01
N LEU A 174 3.13 8.14 -5.43
CA LEU A 174 4.58 8.31 -5.28
C LEU A 174 5.34 8.13 -6.59
N SER A 175 4.67 7.66 -7.66
CA SER A 175 5.29 7.43 -8.95
C SER A 175 5.81 8.72 -9.58
N PHE A 176 6.99 8.67 -10.21
CA PHE A 176 7.50 9.78 -11.01
C PHE A 176 6.72 9.95 -12.32
N SER A 177 6.09 8.88 -12.83
CA SER A 177 5.32 8.90 -14.09
C SER A 177 3.90 9.38 -13.86
N ALA A 178 3.50 10.45 -14.56
CA ALA A 178 2.12 10.94 -14.53
C ALA A 178 1.11 9.88 -15.00
N LEU A 179 1.51 9.06 -15.98
CA LEU A 179 0.70 7.96 -16.48
C LEU A 179 0.49 6.90 -15.40
N ARG A 180 1.54 6.48 -14.69
CA ARG A 180 1.42 5.52 -13.58
C ARG A 180 0.63 6.08 -12.40
N ARG A 181 0.85 7.35 -12.04
CA ARG A 181 0.02 8.07 -11.05
C ARG A 181 -1.47 8.09 -11.44
N TYR A 182 -1.77 8.06 -12.73
CA TYR A 182 -3.15 8.01 -13.21
C TYR A 182 -3.70 6.59 -13.28
N MET A 183 -3.06 5.72 -14.05
CA MET A 183 -3.58 4.39 -14.37
C MET A 183 -3.35 3.36 -13.26
N GLY A 184 -2.48 3.64 -12.30
CA GLY A 184 -2.07 2.67 -11.28
C GLY A 184 -3.23 2.08 -10.48
N ASN A 185 -4.25 2.88 -10.18
CA ASN A 185 -5.43 2.44 -9.44
C ASN A 185 -6.59 1.94 -10.34
N CYS A 186 -6.34 1.70 -11.63
CA CYS A 186 -7.36 1.15 -12.52
C CYS A 186 -7.70 -0.31 -12.16
N PHE A 187 -6.71 -1.11 -11.77
CA PHE A 187 -6.90 -2.50 -11.35
C PHE A 187 -6.92 -2.57 -9.81
N GLN A 188 -8.11 -2.75 -9.24
CA GLN A 188 -8.33 -2.81 -7.79
C GLN A 188 -8.53 -4.25 -7.31
N TYR A 189 -9.03 -5.12 -8.19
CA TYR A 189 -9.35 -6.50 -7.91
C TYR A 189 -8.62 -7.43 -8.88
N LYS A 190 -8.35 -8.67 -8.44
CA LYS A 190 -7.71 -9.70 -9.28
C LYS A 190 -8.48 -9.95 -10.59
N TYR A 191 -9.81 -9.91 -10.54
CA TYR A 191 -10.67 -10.09 -11.71
C TYR A 191 -10.61 -8.92 -12.69
N ASP A 192 -10.19 -7.73 -12.28
CA ASP A 192 -10.09 -6.60 -13.21
C ASP A 192 -9.08 -6.88 -14.32
N SER A 193 -7.95 -7.53 -13.99
CA SER A 193 -6.96 -7.94 -14.97
C SER A 193 -7.50 -9.01 -15.92
N ILE A 194 -8.28 -9.96 -15.40
CA ILE A 194 -8.90 -11.04 -16.19
C ILE A 194 -9.92 -10.46 -17.16
N LEU A 195 -10.83 -9.61 -16.68
CA LEU A 195 -11.89 -8.99 -17.48
C LEU A 195 -11.34 -7.96 -18.49
N PHE A 196 -10.15 -7.42 -18.25
CA PHE A 196 -9.42 -6.59 -19.23
C PHE A 196 -8.80 -7.42 -20.36
N ILE A 197 -8.20 -8.57 -20.03
CA ILE A 197 -7.45 -9.38 -20.99
C ILE A 197 -8.34 -10.36 -21.77
N LEU A 198 -9.36 -10.94 -21.14
CA LEU A 198 -10.23 -11.96 -21.74
C LEU A 198 -10.92 -11.49 -23.04
N PRO A 199 -11.49 -10.26 -23.12
CA PRO A 199 -12.07 -9.77 -24.38
C PRO A 199 -11.06 -9.68 -25.52
N VAL A 200 -9.79 -9.37 -25.22
CA VAL A 200 -8.72 -9.28 -26.22
C VAL A 200 -8.39 -10.67 -26.77
N PHE A 201 -8.29 -11.68 -25.91
CA PHE A 201 -8.09 -13.07 -26.36
C PHE A 201 -9.29 -13.61 -27.14
N LEU A 202 -10.51 -13.25 -26.73
CA LEU A 202 -11.72 -13.64 -27.46
C LEU A 202 -11.73 -13.00 -28.86
N LEU A 203 -11.34 -11.73 -28.96
CA LEU A 203 -11.20 -11.03 -30.24
C LEU A 203 -10.15 -11.69 -31.14
N LEU A 204 -8.99 -12.07 -30.56
CA LEU A 204 -7.96 -12.81 -31.27
C LEU A 204 -8.47 -14.17 -31.78
N ALA A 205 -9.20 -14.93 -30.95
CA ALA A 205 -9.75 -16.23 -31.33
C ALA A 205 -10.76 -16.11 -32.49
N VAL A 206 -11.67 -15.13 -32.43
CA VAL A 206 -12.62 -14.85 -33.51
C VAL A 206 -11.91 -14.42 -34.79
N GLN A 207 -10.86 -13.60 -34.67
CA GLN A 207 -10.04 -13.21 -35.83
C GLN A 207 -9.36 -14.42 -36.48
N ILE A 208 -8.83 -15.35 -35.69
CA ILE A 208 -8.24 -16.59 -36.20
C ILE A 208 -9.31 -17.44 -36.92
N ILE A 209 -10.48 -17.65 -36.30
CA ILE A 209 -11.56 -18.44 -36.91
C ILE A 209 -12.00 -17.81 -38.23
N THR A 210 -12.27 -16.51 -38.26
CA THR A 210 -12.72 -15.81 -39.48
C THR A 210 -11.66 -15.78 -40.58
N THR A 211 -10.37 -15.82 -40.22
CA THR A 211 -9.26 -15.81 -41.19
C THR A 211 -8.99 -17.19 -41.77
N PHE A 212 -9.06 -18.25 -40.96
CA PHE A 212 -8.67 -19.60 -41.36
C PHE A 212 -9.84 -20.55 -41.65
N THR A 213 -11.09 -20.11 -41.43
CA THR A 213 -12.30 -20.87 -41.74
C THR A 213 -13.25 -20.03 -42.59
N SER A 214 -14.25 -20.66 -43.21
CA SER A 214 -15.30 -19.97 -43.96
C SER A 214 -16.37 -19.33 -43.06
N TRP A 215 -16.21 -19.39 -41.74
CA TRP A 215 -17.19 -18.85 -40.80
C TRP A 215 -17.07 -17.32 -40.72
N ALA A 216 -18.04 -16.63 -41.31
CA ALA A 216 -18.16 -15.18 -41.25
C ALA A 216 -18.80 -14.72 -39.91
N ILE A 217 -18.03 -14.83 -38.82
CA ILE A 217 -18.45 -14.31 -37.51
C ILE A 217 -18.28 -12.78 -37.51
N PRO A 218 -19.31 -11.99 -37.17
CA PRO A 218 -19.18 -10.54 -37.05
C PRO A 218 -18.22 -10.18 -35.90
N VAL A 219 -17.13 -9.46 -36.21
CA VAL A 219 -16.08 -9.11 -35.24
C VAL A 219 -16.45 -7.91 -34.36
N TYR A 220 -17.33 -7.03 -34.84
CA TYR A 220 -17.66 -5.76 -34.16
C TYR A 220 -18.19 -5.90 -32.70
N PRO A 221 -18.98 -6.93 -32.30
CA PRO A 221 -19.42 -7.07 -30.91
C PRO A 221 -18.25 -7.31 -29.94
N PHE A 222 -17.20 -7.99 -30.41
CA PHE A 222 -16.00 -8.27 -29.62
C PHE A 222 -15.17 -7.02 -29.38
N TRP A 223 -15.15 -6.09 -30.35
CA TRP A 223 -14.56 -4.77 -30.17
C TRP A 223 -15.31 -3.95 -29.11
N ILE A 224 -16.65 -3.97 -29.13
CA ILE A 224 -17.45 -3.29 -28.10
C ILE A 224 -17.08 -3.83 -26.72
N LEU A 225 -17.03 -5.16 -26.56
CA LEU A 225 -16.64 -5.80 -25.30
C LEU A 225 -15.22 -5.39 -24.87
N ALA A 226 -14.28 -5.36 -25.82
CA ALA A 226 -12.90 -4.96 -25.58
C ALA A 226 -12.75 -3.49 -25.15
N PHE A 227 -13.70 -2.60 -25.50
CA PHE A 227 -13.65 -1.18 -25.11
C PHE A 227 -14.48 -0.83 -23.86
N VAL A 228 -15.63 -1.49 -23.67
CA VAL A 228 -16.55 -1.20 -22.56
C VAL A 228 -15.86 -1.39 -21.21
N TYR A 229 -15.10 -2.49 -21.05
CA TYR A 229 -14.47 -2.78 -19.77
C TYR A 229 -13.31 -1.82 -19.42
N PRO A 230 -12.35 -1.52 -20.31
CA PRO A 230 -11.37 -0.45 -20.08
C PRO A 230 -12.01 0.92 -19.77
N LEU A 231 -13.08 1.29 -20.47
CA LEU A 231 -13.79 2.54 -20.20
C LEU A 231 -14.40 2.55 -18.79
N PHE A 232 -14.97 1.44 -18.34
CA PHE A 232 -15.42 1.26 -16.97
C PHE A 232 -14.28 1.42 -15.96
N LEU A 233 -13.13 0.77 -16.17
CA LEU A 233 -11.96 0.89 -15.28
C LEU A 233 -11.46 2.33 -15.18
N LEU A 234 -11.38 3.04 -16.30
CA LEU A 234 -10.97 4.44 -16.35
C LEU A 234 -11.97 5.35 -15.64
N SER A 235 -13.28 5.12 -15.85
CA SER A 235 -14.34 5.89 -15.22
C SER A 235 -14.36 5.69 -13.70
N ARG A 236 -14.28 4.42 -13.24
CA ARG A 236 -14.19 4.06 -11.82
C ARG A 236 -12.97 4.71 -11.17
N ASN A 237 -11.82 4.63 -11.82
CA ASN A 237 -10.60 5.27 -11.34
C ASN A 237 -10.76 6.79 -11.24
N GLN A 238 -11.34 7.45 -12.24
CA GLN A 238 -11.57 8.90 -12.20
C GLN A 238 -12.52 9.31 -11.06
N LEU A 239 -13.60 8.55 -10.82
CA LEU A 239 -14.50 8.79 -9.69
C LEU A 239 -13.80 8.63 -8.33
N CYS A 240 -12.99 7.58 -8.18
CA CYS A 240 -12.15 7.32 -7.02
C CYS A 240 -11.20 8.50 -6.76
N ARG A 241 -10.48 8.96 -7.78
CA ARG A 241 -9.58 10.12 -7.67
C ARG A 241 -10.32 11.40 -7.29
N ASN A 242 -11.49 11.64 -7.87
CA ASN A 242 -12.32 12.78 -7.53
C ASN A 242 -12.85 12.71 -6.09
N CYS A 243 -13.08 11.51 -5.55
CA CYS A 243 -13.42 11.32 -4.14
C CYS A 243 -12.24 11.71 -3.24
N CYS A 244 -11.05 11.13 -3.47
CA CYS A 244 -9.83 11.47 -2.72
C CYS A 244 -9.50 12.96 -2.78
N LYS A 245 -9.56 13.59 -3.97
CA LYS A 245 -9.30 15.03 -4.13
C LYS A 245 -10.32 15.92 -3.42
N ARG A 246 -11.55 15.43 -3.22
CA ARG A 246 -12.56 16.16 -2.43
C ARG A 246 -12.26 16.04 -0.95
N ALA A 247 -11.95 14.83 -0.48
CA ALA A 247 -11.55 14.60 0.91
C ALA A 247 -10.28 15.39 1.28
N GLU A 248 -9.27 15.40 0.39
CA GLU A 248 -8.06 16.21 0.53
C GLU A 248 -8.38 17.69 0.75
N ARG A 249 -9.27 18.25 -0.08
CA ARG A 249 -9.69 19.65 0.03
C ARG A 249 -10.40 19.94 1.34
N VAL A 250 -11.30 19.06 1.78
CA VAL A 250 -12.00 19.21 3.06
C VAL A 250 -11.01 19.26 4.23
N LEU A 251 -10.03 18.35 4.25
CA LEU A 251 -9.02 18.32 5.31
C LEU A 251 -8.06 19.54 5.23
N ALA A 252 -7.70 19.98 4.03
CA ALA A 252 -6.87 21.17 3.83
C ALA A 252 -7.59 22.46 4.26
N GLU A 253 -8.86 22.63 3.90
CA GLU A 253 -9.71 23.76 4.31
C GLU A 253 -9.90 23.81 5.83
N ALA A 254 -9.81 22.67 6.50
CA ALA A 254 -9.85 22.57 7.96
C ALA A 254 -8.48 22.79 8.66
N GLY A 255 -7.45 23.18 7.89
CA GLY A 255 -6.14 23.59 8.42
C GLY A 255 -5.09 22.48 8.53
N MET A 256 -5.32 21.28 7.97
CA MET A 256 -4.33 20.21 8.04
C MET A 256 -3.18 20.43 7.05
N ASN A 257 -1.94 20.46 7.56
CA ASN A 257 -0.74 20.66 6.74
C ASN A 257 -0.47 19.51 5.74
N ASN A 258 -0.71 18.27 6.15
CA ASN A 258 -0.61 17.10 5.27
C ASN A 258 -1.91 16.28 5.27
N PRO A 259 -2.91 16.66 4.46
CA PRO A 259 -4.17 15.92 4.32
C PRO A 259 -3.96 14.45 3.98
N TYR A 260 -2.94 14.14 3.19
CA TYR A 260 -2.67 12.79 2.74
C TYR A 260 -2.15 11.88 3.85
N ALA A 261 -1.52 12.41 4.89
CA ALA A 261 -1.17 11.60 6.06
C ALA A 261 -2.43 11.03 6.75
N VAL A 262 -3.51 11.81 6.81
CA VAL A 262 -4.80 11.39 7.37
C VAL A 262 -5.51 10.42 6.41
N LEU A 263 -5.62 10.78 5.12
CA LEU A 263 -6.28 9.92 4.12
C LEU A 263 -5.58 8.56 3.97
N PHE A 264 -4.25 8.53 4.04
CA PHE A 264 -3.47 7.30 3.95
C PHE A 264 -3.73 6.33 5.11
N ARG A 265 -4.19 6.83 6.25
CA ARG A 265 -4.60 6.01 7.40
C ARG A 265 -6.11 5.76 7.44
N SER A 266 -6.86 6.35 6.52
CA SER A 266 -8.31 6.21 6.46
C SER A 266 -8.73 5.02 5.60
N THR A 267 -9.89 4.46 5.94
CA THR A 267 -10.60 3.47 5.12
C THR A 267 -11.38 4.15 4.00
N LYS A 268 -11.83 3.36 3.03
CA LYS A 268 -12.68 3.80 1.92
C LYS A 268 -13.89 4.57 2.42
N ASN A 269 -14.64 4.00 3.37
CA ASN A 269 -15.87 4.60 3.87
C ASN A 269 -15.61 5.95 4.53
N GLU A 270 -14.52 6.04 5.29
CA GLU A 270 -14.09 7.30 5.93
C GLU A 270 -13.70 8.36 4.89
N ILE A 271 -12.95 7.99 3.86
CA ILE A 271 -12.61 8.91 2.76
C ILE A 271 -13.88 9.39 2.05
N PHE A 272 -14.85 8.50 1.83
CA PHE A 272 -16.15 8.88 1.25
C PHE A 272 -16.93 9.84 2.14
N GLU A 273 -17.01 9.56 3.45
CA GLU A 273 -17.67 10.43 4.42
C GLU A 273 -17.02 11.80 4.47
N ILE A 274 -15.69 11.87 4.63
CA ILE A 274 -14.93 13.12 4.61
C ILE A 274 -15.16 13.89 3.31
N SER A 275 -15.18 13.21 2.15
CA SER A 275 -15.41 13.85 0.85
C SER A 275 -16.77 14.54 0.70
N ARG A 276 -17.75 14.19 1.56
CA ARG A 276 -19.11 14.75 1.57
C ARG A 276 -19.26 15.94 2.52
N LEU A 277 -18.29 16.20 3.40
CA LEU A 277 -18.32 17.28 4.40
C LEU A 277 -17.84 18.64 3.87
N LYS A 278 -17.92 18.87 2.56
CA LYS A 278 -17.43 20.10 1.93
C LYS A 278 -18.11 21.33 2.51
N GLY A 279 -17.32 22.29 3.01
CA GLY A 279 -17.81 23.51 3.63
C GLY A 279 -18.46 23.32 5.00
N ASN A 280 -18.43 22.11 5.58
CA ASN A 280 -19.00 21.80 6.89
C ASN A 280 -17.89 21.44 7.89
N ASN A 281 -17.16 22.46 8.34
CA ASN A 281 -16.06 22.29 9.30
C ASN A 281 -16.52 21.70 10.63
N ASN A 282 -17.72 22.06 11.11
CA ASN A 282 -18.29 21.49 12.33
C ASN A 282 -18.58 19.99 12.15
N GLY A 283 -19.17 19.60 11.02
CA GLY A 283 -19.40 18.19 10.69
C GLY A 283 -18.11 17.37 10.62
N LEU A 284 -17.00 17.97 10.18
CA LEU A 284 -15.69 17.31 10.20
C LEU A 284 -15.14 17.14 11.63
N LYS A 285 -15.30 18.15 12.48
CA LYS A 285 -14.94 18.05 13.91
C LYS A 285 -15.75 16.95 14.61
N ASP A 286 -17.06 16.90 14.35
CA ASP A 286 -17.95 15.88 14.90
C ASP A 286 -17.58 14.48 14.40
N PHE A 287 -17.28 14.33 13.11
CA PHE A 287 -16.78 13.08 12.54
C PHE A 287 -15.52 12.58 13.27
N VAL A 288 -14.51 13.46 13.42
CA VAL A 288 -13.26 13.10 14.11
C VAL A 288 -13.53 12.76 15.58
N LYS A 289 -14.35 13.56 16.27
CA LYS A 289 -14.70 13.32 17.68
C LYS A 289 -15.36 11.95 17.88
N ASN A 290 -16.35 11.62 17.04
CA ASN A 290 -17.03 10.33 17.10
C ASN A 290 -16.07 9.18 16.81
N LYS A 291 -15.21 9.32 15.80
CA LYS A 291 -14.21 8.29 15.48
C LYS A 291 -13.18 8.08 16.59
N CYS A 292 -12.75 9.15 17.26
CA CYS A 292 -11.84 9.04 18.40
C CYS A 292 -12.45 8.36 19.62
N ALA A 293 -13.78 8.31 19.75
CA ALA A 293 -14.43 7.59 20.85
C ALA A 293 -14.23 6.08 20.70
N ASP A 294 -14.36 5.58 19.47
CA ASP A 294 -14.48 4.14 19.19
C ASP A 294 -13.23 3.51 18.56
N ASP A 295 -12.31 4.30 18.01
CA ASP A 295 -11.19 3.78 17.21
C ASP A 295 -9.83 4.34 17.69
N LEU A 296 -8.96 3.43 18.14
CA LEU A 296 -7.59 3.74 18.56
C LEU A 296 -6.79 4.44 17.46
N ARG A 297 -6.94 3.99 16.21
CA ARG A 297 -6.28 4.59 15.05
C ARG A 297 -6.66 6.06 14.90
N TRP A 298 -7.92 6.41 15.12
CA TRP A 298 -8.36 7.81 15.03
C TRP A 298 -7.89 8.67 16.20
N LYS A 299 -7.73 8.09 17.41
CA LYS A 299 -7.06 8.79 18.52
C LYS A 299 -5.62 9.16 18.12
N ILE A 300 -4.89 8.22 17.51
CA ILE A 300 -3.52 8.44 17.02
C ILE A 300 -3.50 9.47 15.88
N ILE A 301 -4.37 9.32 14.86
CA ILE A 301 -4.46 10.27 13.74
C ILE A 301 -4.72 11.69 14.24
N ARG A 302 -5.68 11.87 15.16
CA ARG A 302 -5.99 13.17 15.75
C ARG A 302 -4.76 13.74 16.48
N HIS A 303 -4.11 12.93 17.33
CA HIS A 303 -2.92 13.37 18.06
C HIS A 303 -1.77 13.76 17.14
N ARG A 304 -1.57 13.07 16.02
CA ARG A 304 -0.46 13.36 15.10
C ARG A 304 -0.72 14.53 14.16
N PHE A 305 -1.95 14.70 13.68
CA PHE A 305 -2.23 15.57 12.53
C PHE A 305 -3.29 16.64 12.78
N ILE A 306 -4.00 16.59 13.92
CA ILE A 306 -5.17 17.42 14.21
C ILE A 306 -5.07 17.96 15.66
N ARG A 307 -3.93 18.58 16.01
CA ARG A 307 -3.70 19.13 17.35
C ARG A 307 -4.40 20.47 17.60
N ASP A 308 -4.61 21.26 16.55
CA ASP A 308 -5.06 22.66 16.67
C ASP A 308 -6.59 22.82 16.73
N TRP A 309 -7.33 21.72 16.68
CA TRP A 309 -8.78 21.76 16.93
C TRP A 309 -9.01 21.65 18.43
N THR A 310 -8.75 22.74 19.14
CA THR A 310 -9.21 22.91 20.52
C THR A 310 -10.73 22.77 20.55
N ASN A 311 -11.22 22.05 21.57
CA ASN A 311 -12.65 21.93 21.89
C ASN A 311 -13.31 23.30 21.97
#